data_AF-A0A2G9ZRN0-F1
#
_entry.id   AF-A0A2G9ZRN0-F1
#
_cell.length_a   1.000
_cell.length_b   1.000
_cell.length_c   1.000
_cell.angle_alpha   90.00
_cell.angle_beta   90.00
_cell.angle_gamma   90.00
#
_symmetry.space_group_name_H-M   'P 1'
#
loop_
_entity.id
_entity.type
_entity.pdbx_description
1 polymer ?
#
loop_
_entity_poly.entity_id
_entity_poly.type
_entity_poly.pdbx_seq_one_letter_code
_entity_poly.pdbx_strand_id
1 'polypeptide(L)'
;MKRKGTLGSQAYQIKMNPDVHGVLKRRAGQVKMPIGEMIQNLLSSLEFRVRRYKEKIGSVEPFRNDELESRLMSLILYHDKVQLAEVDFNHKLETIRQEFNSRDFEPNITITDGDI
;
A
#
# COMPACT_ATOMS: atom_id res chain seq x y z
N MET A 1 -39.30 -8.36 -8.61
CA MET A 1 -37.97 -8.70 -9.18
C MET A 1 -36.88 -8.35 -8.18
N LYS A 2 -36.22 -9.33 -7.57
CA LYS A 2 -35.06 -9.11 -6.68
C LYS A 2 -33.79 -9.07 -7.55
N ARG A 3 -33.14 -7.91 -7.68
CA ARG A 3 -31.78 -7.84 -8.25
C ARG A 3 -30.81 -8.33 -7.16
N LYS A 4 -30.45 -9.61 -7.18
CA LYS A 4 -29.24 -10.11 -6.51
C LYS A 4 -28.04 -9.66 -7.34
N GLY A 5 -27.46 -8.52 -6.98
CA GLY A 5 -26.14 -8.14 -7.46
C GLY A 5 -25.10 -9.00 -6.75
N THR A 6 -24.84 -10.21 -7.25
CA THR A 6 -23.60 -10.92 -6.96
C THR A 6 -22.50 -10.22 -7.75
N LEU A 7 -21.84 -9.24 -7.13
CA LEU A 7 -20.49 -8.87 -7.55
C LEU A 7 -19.68 -10.17 -7.52
N GLY A 8 -19.22 -10.61 -8.69
CA GLY A 8 -18.55 -11.88 -8.87
C GLY A 8 -17.32 -11.96 -7.99
N SER A 9 -17.40 -12.78 -6.94
CA SER A 9 -16.26 -13.24 -6.17
C SER A 9 -15.48 -14.24 -7.02
N GLN A 10 -14.78 -13.77 -8.05
CA GLN A 10 -13.80 -14.62 -8.71
C GLN A 10 -12.76 -15.03 -7.66
N ALA A 11 -12.56 -16.33 -7.52
CA ALA A 11 -11.51 -16.85 -6.65
C ALA A 11 -10.16 -16.48 -7.28
N TYR A 12 -9.41 -15.59 -6.62
CA TYR A 12 -8.07 -15.23 -7.06
C TYR A 12 -7.05 -16.21 -6.50
N GLN A 13 -6.19 -16.75 -7.36
CA GLN A 13 -5.07 -17.57 -6.94
C GLN A 13 -3.87 -16.67 -6.63
N ILE A 14 -3.48 -16.60 -5.35
CA ILE A 14 -2.31 -15.84 -4.91
C ILE A 14 -1.12 -16.80 -4.85
N LYS A 15 -0.09 -16.55 -5.65
CA LYS A 15 1.21 -17.23 -5.49
C LYS A 15 1.92 -16.62 -4.29
N MET A 16 2.37 -17.46 -3.36
CA MET A 16 2.99 -17.03 -2.11
C MET A 16 4.17 -17.94 -1.78
N ASN A 17 5.19 -17.37 -1.14
CA ASN A 17 6.26 -18.15 -0.55
C ASN A 17 5.69 -19.18 0.47
N PRO A 18 6.10 -20.47 0.41
CA PRO A 18 5.60 -21.51 1.30
C PRO A 18 5.72 -21.20 2.80
N ASP A 19 6.81 -20.54 3.21
CA ASP A 19 7.06 -20.19 4.60
C ASP A 19 6.07 -19.11 5.08
N VAL A 20 5.83 -18.10 4.24
CA VAL A 20 4.84 -17.04 4.50
C VAL A 20 3.44 -17.64 4.59
N HIS A 21 3.10 -18.55 3.68
CA HIS A 21 1.82 -19.26 3.70
C HIS A 21 1.65 -20.08 4.99
N GLY A 22 2.70 -20.80 5.42
CA GLY A 22 2.71 -21.56 6.66
C GLY A 22 2.49 -20.69 7.90
N VAL A 23 3.15 -19.53 7.96
CA VAL A 23 2.96 -18.55 9.05
C VAL A 23 1.53 -18.01 9.07
N LEU A 24 1.00 -17.58 7.91
CA LEU A 24 -0.36 -17.04 7.82
C LEU A 24 -1.41 -18.09 8.18
N LYS A 25 -1.27 -19.33 7.69
CA LYS A 25 -2.18 -20.42 8.03
C LYS A 25 -2.24 -20.67 9.54
N ARG A 26 -1.08 -20.64 10.21
CA ARG A 26 -0.99 -20.81 11.67
C ARG A 26 -1.70 -19.68 12.42
N ARG A 27 -1.44 -18.42 12.03
CA ARG A 27 -2.06 -17.25 12.66
C ARG A 27 -3.58 -17.24 12.45
N ALA A 28 -4.04 -17.55 11.24
CA ALA A 28 -5.45 -17.68 10.93
C ALA A 28 -6.13 -18.74 11.82
N GLY A 29 -5.46 -19.88 12.05
CA GLY A 29 -5.91 -20.91 12.98
C GLY A 29 -6.00 -20.44 14.44
N GLN A 30 -5.05 -19.62 14.91
CA GLN A 30 -5.07 -19.07 16.27
C GLN A 30 -6.28 -18.17 16.53
N VAL A 31 -6.72 -17.43 15.52
CA VAL A 31 -7.90 -16.56 15.60
C VAL A 31 -9.16 -17.19 15.01
N LYS A 32 -9.12 -18.50 14.73
CA LYS A 32 -10.24 -19.31 14.19
C LYS A 32 -10.89 -18.72 12.93
N MET A 33 -10.08 -18.22 11.99
CA MET A 33 -10.56 -17.67 10.72
C MET A 33 -9.95 -18.39 9.50
N PRO A 34 -10.62 -18.40 8.33
CA PRO A 34 -10.04 -18.84 7.09
C PRO A 34 -8.82 -18.00 6.68
N ILE A 35 -7.81 -18.62 6.08
CA ILE A 35 -6.61 -17.92 5.60
C ILE A 35 -6.94 -16.81 4.58
N GLY A 36 -7.94 -17.06 3.71
CA GLY A 36 -8.38 -16.07 2.72
C GLY A 36 -8.94 -14.80 3.37
N GLU A 37 -9.77 -14.94 4.40
CA GLU A 37 -10.29 -13.81 5.17
C GLU A 37 -9.16 -13.08 5.92
N MET A 38 -8.17 -13.81 6.45
CA MET A 38 -7.02 -13.18 7.09
C MET A 38 -6.23 -12.32 6.10
N ILE A 39 -5.98 -12.83 4.89
CA ILE A 39 -5.29 -12.08 3.82
C ILE A 39 -6.09 -10.83 3.45
N GLN A 40 -7.41 -10.97 3.25
CA GLN A 40 -8.29 -9.83 2.96
C GLN A 40 -8.23 -8.77 4.05
N ASN A 41 -8.30 -9.17 5.33
CA ASN A 41 -8.22 -8.23 6.45
C ASN A 41 -6.87 -7.50 6.51
N LEU A 42 -5.76 -8.19 6.21
CA LEU A 42 -4.44 -7.58 6.15
C LEU A 42 -4.35 -6.55 5.01
N LEU A 43 -4.87 -6.89 3.84
CA LEU A 43 -4.92 -5.97 2.69
C LEU A 43 -5.79 -4.75 3.00
N SER A 44 -7.01 -4.95 3.49
CA SER A 44 -7.91 -3.84 3.87
C SER A 44 -7.31 -2.96 4.97
N SER A 45 -6.56 -3.53 5.92
CA SER A 45 -5.84 -2.76 6.93
C SER A 45 -4.74 -1.89 6.31
N LEU A 46 -3.99 -2.42 5.34
CA LEU A 46 -2.97 -1.66 4.62
C LEU A 46 -3.60 -0.54 3.78
N GLU A 47 -4.63 -0.85 3.00
CA GLU A 47 -5.38 0.12 2.18
C GLU A 47 -5.94 1.27 3.02
N PHE A 48 -6.53 0.94 4.18
CA PHE A 48 -7.04 1.96 5.11
C PHE A 48 -5.92 2.89 5.60
N ARG A 49 -4.77 2.33 5.98
CA ARG A 49 -3.61 3.11 6.45
C ARG A 49 -3.05 3.99 5.34
N VAL A 50 -2.85 3.44 4.14
CA VAL A 50 -2.40 4.20 2.96
C VAL A 50 -3.34 5.36 2.69
N ARG A 51 -4.66 5.11 2.63
CA ARG A 51 -5.67 6.18 2.43
C ARG A 51 -5.56 7.26 3.50
N ARG A 52 -5.48 6.87 4.77
CA ARG A 52 -5.35 7.82 5.90
C ARG A 52 -4.10 8.68 5.78
N TYR A 53 -2.96 8.13 5.38
CA TYR A 53 -1.72 8.90 5.23
C TYR A 53 -1.70 9.74 3.96
N LYS A 54 -2.33 9.27 2.89
CA LYS A 54 -2.56 10.05 1.67
C LYS A 54 -3.41 11.29 1.95
N GLU A 55 -4.48 11.16 2.75
CA GLU A 55 -5.28 12.29 3.23
C GLU A 55 -4.45 13.32 4.02
N LYS A 56 -3.45 12.87 4.81
CA LYS A 56 -2.53 13.78 5.53
C LYS A 56 -1.56 14.51 4.60
N ILE A 57 -1.20 13.90 3.47
CA ILE A 57 -0.32 14.52 2.48
C ILE A 57 -1.06 15.59 1.68
N GLY A 58 -2.33 15.30 1.33
CA GLY A 58 -3.20 16.21 0.60
C GLY A 58 -3.29 15.86 -0.88
N SER A 59 -3.67 16.84 -1.71
CA SER A 59 -3.82 16.64 -3.15
C SER A 59 -2.44 16.53 -3.80
N VAL A 60 -2.22 15.44 -4.52
CA VAL A 60 -1.05 15.23 -5.37
C VAL A 60 -1.49 15.13 -6.81
N GLU A 61 -0.58 15.46 -7.74
CA GLU A 61 -0.83 15.30 -9.17
C GLU A 61 -1.20 13.84 -9.50
N PRO A 62 -2.23 13.60 -10.34
CA PRO A 62 -2.75 12.24 -10.59
C PRO A 62 -1.68 11.24 -11.06
N PHE A 63 -0.72 11.69 -11.87
CA PHE A 63 0.35 10.83 -12.40
C PHE A 63 1.39 10.39 -11.35
N ARG A 64 1.42 11.05 -10.18
CA ARG A 64 2.32 10.70 -9.06
C ARG A 64 1.62 9.84 -8.00
N ASN A 65 0.34 9.49 -8.21
CA ASN A 65 -0.43 8.80 -7.19
C ASN A 65 0.12 7.40 -6.87
N ASP A 66 0.51 6.63 -7.89
CA ASP A 66 1.04 5.28 -7.70
C ASP A 66 2.40 5.31 -6.98
N GLU A 67 3.22 6.32 -7.29
CA GLU A 67 4.49 6.57 -6.60
C GLU A 67 4.25 6.89 -5.11
N LEU A 68 3.27 7.76 -4.84
CA LEU A 68 2.90 8.11 -3.47
C LEU A 68 2.44 6.88 -2.69
N GLU A 69 1.53 6.10 -3.26
CA GLU A 69 1.00 4.89 -2.61
C GLU A 69 2.11 3.87 -2.35
N SER A 70 3.05 3.70 -3.28
CA SER A 70 4.23 2.84 -3.11
C SER A 70 5.12 3.29 -1.95
N ARG A 71 5.39 4.59 -1.83
CA ARG A 71 6.21 5.14 -0.72
C ARG A 71 5.51 5.03 0.62
N LEU A 72 4.20 5.27 0.66
CA LEU A 72 3.40 5.09 1.87
C LEU A 72 3.37 3.63 2.31
N MET A 73 3.12 2.69 1.39
CA MET A 73 3.18 1.25 1.68
C MET A 73 4.55 0.86 2.23
N SER A 74 5.63 1.31 1.61
CA SER A 74 7.00 1.03 2.06
C SER A 74 7.26 1.55 3.47
N LEU A 75 6.83 2.79 3.78
CA LEU A 75 6.98 3.37 5.10
C LEU A 75 6.17 2.61 6.17
N ILE A 76 4.92 2.24 5.86
CA ILE A 76 4.05 1.45 6.75
C ILE A 76 4.68 0.09 7.05
N LEU A 77 5.13 -0.62 6.02
CA LEU A 77 5.74 -1.94 6.19
C LEU A 77 7.08 -1.87 6.93
N TYR A 78 7.88 -0.82 6.70
CA TYR A 78 9.10 -0.58 7.45
C TYR A 78 8.78 -0.35 8.93
N HIS A 79 7.81 0.53 9.24
CA HIS A 79 7.35 0.78 10.60
C HIS A 79 6.91 -0.51 11.30
N ASP A 80 6.09 -1.33 10.65
CA ASP A 80 5.61 -2.60 11.20
C ASP A 80 6.76 -3.60 11.42
N LYS A 81 7.76 -3.61 10.53
CA LYS A 81 8.90 -4.54 10.59
C LYS A 81 9.90 -4.19 11.70
N VAL A 82 10.27 -2.92 11.82
CA VAL A 82 11.32 -2.48 12.77
C VAL A 82 10.76 -1.82 14.03
N GLN A 83 9.43 -1.72 14.15
CA GLN A 83 8.76 -0.98 15.23
C GLN A 83 9.29 0.46 15.31
N LEU A 84 9.33 1.13 14.16
CA LEU A 84 9.83 2.50 14.06
C LEU A 84 9.07 3.40 15.05
N ALA A 85 9.79 4.23 15.80
CA ALA A 85 9.15 5.15 16.73
C ALA A 85 8.18 6.10 16.01
N GLU A 86 7.07 6.45 16.66
CA GLU A 86 6.03 7.28 16.05
C GLU A 86 6.57 8.66 15.61
N VAL A 87 7.53 9.21 16.35
CA VAL A 87 8.21 10.46 16.01
C VAL A 87 8.96 10.32 14.68
N ASP A 88 9.74 9.26 14.50
CA ASP A 88 10.50 9.01 13.28
C ASP A 88 9.59 8.70 12.09
N PHE A 89 8.49 7.97 12.34
CA PHE A 89 7.46 7.71 11.34
C PHE A 89 6.85 9.01 10.83
N ASN A 90 6.42 9.88 11.74
CA ASN A 90 5.81 11.16 11.40
C ASN A 90 6.82 12.09 10.70
N HIS A 91 8.09 12.07 11.11
CA HIS A 91 9.14 12.80 10.42
C HIS A 91 9.31 12.34 8.97
N LYS A 92 9.40 11.03 8.72
CA LYS A 92 9.49 10.48 7.36
C LYS A 92 8.23 10.75 6.53
N LEU A 93 7.05 10.70 7.14
CA LEU A 93 5.80 11.04 6.48
C LEU A 93 5.78 12.52 6.04
N GLU A 94 6.29 13.41 6.88
CA GLU A 94 6.41 14.83 6.56
C GLU A 94 7.42 15.08 5.42
N THR A 95 8.54 14.35 5.40
CA THR A 95 9.48 14.40 4.27
C THR A 95 8.79 14.01 2.95
N ILE A 96 8.03 12.90 2.94
CA ILE A 96 7.24 12.50 1.77
C ILE A 96 6.26 13.61 1.39
N ARG A 97 5.54 14.18 2.36
CA ARG A 97 4.59 15.28 2.10
C ARG A 97 5.26 16.47 1.41
N GLN A 98 6.46 16.85 1.85
CA GLN A 98 7.21 17.97 1.27
C GLN A 98 7.66 17.67 -0.16
N GLU A 99 8.17 16.48 -0.43
CA GLU A 99 8.62 16.07 -1.78
C GLU A 99 7.47 15.99 -2.81
N PHE A 100 6.26 15.67 -2.36
CA PHE A 100 5.09 15.64 -3.24
C PHE A 100 4.43 17.01 -3.42
N ASN A 101 4.63 17.93 -2.47
CA ASN A 101 4.12 19.31 -2.55
C ASN A 101 5.14 20.31 -3.10
N SER A 102 6.42 19.97 -3.15
CA SER A 102 7.45 20.80 -3.78
C SER A 102 7.20 20.86 -5.28
N ARG A 103 7.15 22.09 -5.82
CA ARG A 103 6.95 22.35 -7.26
C ARG A 103 8.16 22.00 -8.12
N ASP A 104 9.27 21.58 -7.51
CA ASP A 104 10.54 21.28 -8.18
C ASP A 104 10.61 19.86 -8.76
N PHE A 105 9.46 19.24 -9.08
CA PHE A 105 9.46 18.01 -9.87
C PHE A 105 9.83 18.39 -11.31
N GLU A 106 11.13 18.48 -11.58
CA GLU A 106 11.68 18.43 -12.92
C GLU A 106 11.82 16.94 -13.29
N PRO A 107 10.93 16.37 -14.13
CA PRO A 107 11.19 15.06 -14.67
C PRO A 107 12.49 15.15 -15.46
N ASN A 108 13.50 14.39 -15.02
CA ASN A 108 14.78 14.33 -15.72
C ASN A 108 14.61 13.49 -17.00
N ILE A 109 13.94 14.07 -18.00
CA ILE A 109 13.75 13.46 -19.30
C ILE A 109 15.05 13.71 -20.06
N THR A 110 15.95 12.73 -20.01
CA THR A 110 17.07 12.68 -20.94
C THR A 110 16.51 12.23 -22.29
N ILE A 111 16.18 13.17 -23.17
CA ILE A 111 15.91 12.86 -24.57
C ILE A 111 17.28 12.57 -25.19
N THR A 112 17.57 11.29 -25.43
CA THR A 112 18.69 10.90 -26.29
C THR A 112 18.32 11.23 -27.73
N ASP A 113 19.06 12.14 -28.35
CA ASP A 113 18.93 12.48 -29.77
C ASP A 113 19.07 11.21 -30.63
N GLY A 114 17.94 10.67 -31.09
CA GLY A 114 17.89 9.42 -31.84
C GLY A 114 16.49 8.94 -32.25
N ASP A 115 15.42 9.46 -31.64
CA ASP A 115 14.02 9.03 -31.90
C ASP A 115 13.14 10.13 -32.52
N ILE A 116 13.66 10.92 -33.48
CA ILE A 116 12.84 11.71 -34.43
C ILE A 116 13.26 11.40 -35.86
#